data_AF-A0A529HIT2-F1
#
_entry.id   AF-A0A529HIT2-F1
#
_cell.length_a   1.000
_cell.length_b   1.000
_cell.length_c   1.000
_cell.angle_alpha   90.00
_cell.angle_beta   90.00
_cell.angle_gamma   90.00
#
_symmetry.space_group_name_H-M   'P 1'
#
loop_
_entity.id
_entity.type
_entity.pdbx_description
1 polymer ?
#
loop_
_entity_poly.entity_id
_entity_poly.type
_entity_poly.pdbx_seq_one_letter_code
_entity_poly.pdbx_strand_id
1 'polypeptide(L)'
;MLTDQRQQIIRDRLAAEGRVLAGELASHFGVSEDTVRRDLRELAKAGKCRRVYGGAVASAPLAAATVSQRSGHAVEEKMRLASAAVRLLSAGQSLFIDGGTTNAAIARA
;
A
#
# COMPACT_ATOMS: atom_id res chain seq x y z
N MET A 1 24.87 6.75 -2.52
CA MET A 1 23.49 6.45 -2.95
C MET A 1 22.71 7.75 -3.08
N LEU A 2 21.93 7.93 -4.15
CA LEU A 2 21.10 9.12 -4.34
C LEU A 2 19.88 9.11 -3.40
N THR A 3 19.42 10.30 -3.01
CA THR A 3 18.26 10.47 -2.11
C THR A 3 17.00 9.81 -2.68
N ASP A 4 16.69 10.02 -3.95
CA ASP A 4 15.48 9.48 -4.59
C ASP A 4 15.49 7.94 -4.62
N GLN A 5 16.64 7.34 -4.92
CA GLN A 5 16.81 5.89 -4.85
C GLN A 5 16.58 5.37 -3.42
N ARG A 6 17.13 6.06 -2.41
CA ARG A 6 16.95 5.66 -1.00
C ARG A 6 15.50 5.76 -0.57
N GLN A 7 14.81 6.84 -0.96
CA GLN A 7 13.39 7.02 -0.71
C GLN A 7 12.50 6.02 -1.44
N GLN A 8 12.91 5.52 -2.62
CA GLN A 8 12.21 4.43 -3.29
C GLN A 8 12.30 3.13 -2.47
N ILE A 9 13.50 2.73 -2.06
CA ILE A 9 13.68 1.50 -1.25
C ILE A 9 12.92 1.58 0.08
N ILE A 10 12.91 2.73 0.74
CA ILE A 10 12.14 2.94 1.97
C ILE A 10 10.64 2.73 1.73
N ARG A 11 10.11 3.22 0.60
CA ARG A 11 8.69 3.02 0.24
C ARG A 11 8.37 1.56 -0.04
N ASP A 12 9.26 0.85 -0.71
CA ASP A 12 9.07 -0.56 -1.02
C ASP A 12 9.06 -1.41 0.25
N ARG A 13 9.98 -1.15 1.19
CA ARG A 13 9.95 -1.78 2.53
C ARG A 13 8.71 -1.43 3.32
N LEU A 14 8.29 -0.17 3.31
CA LEU A 14 7.04 0.24 3.96
C LEU A 14 5.82 -0.45 3.38
N ALA A 15 5.79 -0.72 2.07
CA ALA A 15 4.71 -1.45 1.43
C ALA A 15 4.72 -2.95 1.77
N ALA A 16 5.91 -3.57 1.86
CA ALA A 16 6.07 -4.99 2.16
C ALA A 16 5.90 -5.32 3.66
N GLU A 17 6.49 -4.51 4.54
CA GLU A 17 6.62 -4.80 5.97
C GLU A 17 5.70 -3.91 6.84
N GLY A 18 5.10 -2.87 6.26
CA GLY A 18 4.21 -1.94 6.96
C GLY A 18 4.91 -0.94 7.90
N ARG A 19 6.19 -1.17 8.22
CA ARG A 19 7.00 -0.30 9.09
C ARG A 19 8.48 -0.39 8.72
N VAL A 20 9.25 0.62 9.12
CA VAL A 20 10.71 0.66 9.00
C VAL A 20 11.32 1.35 10.23
N LEU A 21 12.51 0.90 10.63
CA LEU A 21 13.31 1.52 11.69
C LEU A 21 14.47 2.32 11.10
N ALA A 22 14.72 3.52 11.63
CA ALA A 22 15.75 4.42 11.12
C ALA A 22 17.16 3.84 11.30
N GLY A 23 17.42 3.16 12.41
CA GLY A 23 18.69 2.49 12.68
C GLY A 23 18.99 1.36 11.69
N GLU A 24 18.02 0.48 11.44
CA GLU A 24 18.17 -0.63 10.47
C GLU A 24 18.40 -0.11 9.05
N LEU A 25 17.67 0.93 8.65
CA LEU A 25 17.85 1.58 7.36
C LEU A 25 19.23 2.27 7.28
N ALA A 26 19.69 2.91 8.36
CA ALA A 26 20.99 3.54 8.42
C ALA A 26 22.13 2.53 8.22
N SER A 27 22.07 1.40 8.93
CA SER A 27 22.99 0.28 8.75
C SER A 27 22.91 -0.30 7.33
N HIS A 28 21.70 -0.48 6.79
CA HIS A 28 21.51 -1.06 5.46
C HIS A 28 22.04 -0.15 4.33
N PHE A 29 21.88 1.17 4.46
CA PHE A 29 22.32 2.13 3.44
C PHE A 29 23.75 2.63 3.66
N GLY A 30 24.38 2.32 4.80
CA GLY A 30 25.69 2.87 5.18
C GLY A 30 25.67 4.38 5.38
N VAL A 31 24.57 4.93 5.93
CA VAL A 31 24.41 6.37 6.19
C VAL A 31 24.07 6.61 7.66
N SER A 32 24.10 7.88 8.10
CA SER A 32 23.68 8.22 9.46
C SER A 32 22.17 8.07 9.65
N GLU A 33 21.74 7.76 10.88
CA GLU A 33 20.31 7.78 11.22
C GLU A 33 19.67 9.14 10.96
N ASP A 34 20.41 10.24 11.12
CA ASP A 34 19.92 11.59 10.81
C ASP A 34 19.55 11.73 9.31
N THR A 35 20.36 11.15 8.42
CA THR A 35 20.08 11.11 6.98
C THR A 35 18.78 10.38 6.70
N VAL A 36 18.59 9.19 7.29
CA VAL A 36 17.34 8.43 7.16
C VAL A 36 16.16 9.18 7.76
N ARG A 37 16.32 9.80 8.93
CA ARG A 37 15.26 10.61 9.57
C ARG A 37 14.85 11.78 8.68
N ARG A 38 15.79 12.38 7.92
CA ARG A 38 15.49 13.42 6.93
C ARG A 38 14.68 12.86 5.77
N ASP A 39 15.03 11.70 5.23
CA ASP A 39 14.23 11.06 4.17
C ASP A 39 12.83 10.70 4.64
N LEU A 40 12.69 10.13 5.84
CA LEU A 40 11.40 9.81 6.44
C LEU A 40 10.56 11.06 6.70
N ARG A 41 11.19 12.21 6.98
CA ARG A 41 10.51 13.51 7.12
C ARG A 41 9.93 13.97 5.78
N GLU A 42 10.71 13.90 4.70
CA GLU A 42 10.24 14.27 3.36
C GLU A 42 9.14 13.32 2.87
N LEU A 43 9.32 12.01 3.05
CA LEU A 43 8.30 11.01 2.69
C LEU A 43 7.00 11.19 3.46
N ALA A 44 7.07 11.52 4.75
CA ALA A 44 5.87 11.80 5.54
C ALA A 44 5.19 13.11 5.15
N LYS A 45 5.97 14.15 4.83
CA LYS A 45 5.45 15.42 4.29
C LYS A 45 4.73 15.20 2.95
N ALA A 46 5.21 14.26 2.14
CA ALA A 46 4.57 13.81 0.90
C ALA A 46 3.43 12.80 1.10
N GLY A 47 3.03 12.52 2.35
CA GLY A 47 1.95 11.60 2.71
C GLY A 47 2.24 10.12 2.46
N LYS A 48 3.48 9.75 2.12
CA LYS A 48 3.86 8.36 1.79
C LYS A 48 4.04 7.46 3.01
N CYS A 49 4.31 8.05 4.17
CA CYS A 49 4.40 7.33 5.44
C CYS A 49 3.98 8.21 6.62
N ARG A 50 3.76 7.60 7.78
CA ARG A 50 3.58 8.30 9.06
C ARG A 50 4.81 8.07 9.91
N ARG A 51 5.42 9.15 10.41
CA ARG A 51 6.55 9.04 11.34
C ARG A 51 6.11 8.54 12.70
N VAL A 52 6.95 7.71 13.30
CA VAL A 52 6.84 7.25 14.70
C VAL A 52 8.18 7.44 15.40
N TYR A 53 8.23 7.18 16.70
CA TYR A 53 9.51 7.21 17.41
C TYR A 53 10.47 6.17 16.79
N GLY A 54 11.66 6.62 16.39
CA GLY A 54 12.70 5.74 15.82
C GLY A 54 12.49 5.27 14.38
N GLY A 55 11.42 5.68 13.68
CA GLY A 55 11.16 5.16 12.33
C GLY A 55 9.91 5.73 11.65
N ALA A 56 9.31 4.93 10.77
CA ALA A 56 8.05 5.26 10.10
C ALA A 56 7.19 4.02 9.88
N VAL A 57 5.88 4.22 9.80
CA VAL A 57 4.88 3.22 9.43
C VAL A 57 4.19 3.64 8.14
N ALA A 58 3.63 2.70 7.40
CA ALA A 58 2.87 3.01 6.19
C ALA A 58 1.73 4.00 6.51
N SER A 59 1.45 4.94 5.61
CA SER A 59 0.35 5.89 5.76
C SER A 59 -1.00 5.18 5.61
N ALA A 60 -1.50 4.69 6.74
CA ALA A 60 -2.78 4.01 6.96
C ALA A 60 -3.03 2.74 6.10
N PRO A 61 -3.80 1.77 6.63
CA PRO A 61 -4.20 0.60 5.86
C PRO A 61 -5.08 1.04 4.68
N LEU A 62 -5.24 0.20 3.65
CA LEU A 62 -6.20 0.39 2.55
C LEU A 62 -7.60 0.87 2.99
N ALA A 63 -7.99 0.65 4.25
CA ALA A 63 -9.19 1.20 4.87
C ALA A 63 -9.34 2.72 4.73
N ALA A 64 -8.24 3.49 4.88
CA ALA A 64 -8.25 4.96 4.75
C ALA A 64 -7.95 5.47 3.33
N ALA A 65 -7.63 4.58 2.38
CA ALA A 65 -7.40 4.93 0.99
C ALA A 65 -8.73 5.29 0.30
N THR A 66 -8.68 6.29 -0.58
CA THR A 66 -9.85 6.67 -1.38
C THR A 66 -10.27 5.54 -2.32
N VAL A 67 -11.51 5.55 -2.78
CA VAL A 67 -12.00 4.55 -3.75
C VAL A 67 -11.09 4.52 -4.98
N SER A 68 -10.68 5.67 -5.51
CA SER A 68 -9.77 5.75 -6.66
C SER A 68 -8.42 5.09 -6.40
N GLN A 69 -7.83 5.29 -5.22
CA GLN A 69 -6.57 4.64 -4.85
C GLN A 69 -6.75 3.12 -4.70
N ARG A 70 -7.85 2.69 -4.08
CA ARG A 70 -8.19 1.27 -3.97
C ARG A 70 -8.52 0.62 -5.30
N SER A 71 -8.93 1.38 -6.33
CA SER A 71 -9.22 0.83 -7.65
C SER A 71 -7.95 0.41 -8.38
N GLY A 72 -6.83 1.10 -8.17
CA GLY A 72 -5.53 0.76 -8.78
C GLY A 72 -4.70 -0.27 -8.00
N HIS A 73 -5.16 -0.73 -6.83
CA HIS A 73 -4.44 -1.70 -6.01
C HIS A 73 -4.94 -3.12 -6.26
N ALA A 74 -4.02 -4.10 -6.37
CA ALA A 74 -4.30 -5.52 -6.53
C ALA A 74 -5.34 -5.81 -7.63
N VAL A 75 -5.18 -5.15 -8.78
CA VAL A 75 -6.17 -5.17 -9.88
C VAL A 75 -6.29 -6.58 -10.47
N GLU A 76 -5.16 -7.25 -10.71
CA GLU A 76 -5.15 -8.61 -11.25
C GLU A 76 -5.77 -9.62 -10.29
N GLU A 77 -5.47 -9.52 -8.99
CA GLU A 77 -6.07 -10.36 -7.97
C GLU A 77 -7.59 -10.19 -7.93
N LYS A 78 -8.07 -8.95 -8.01
CA LYS A 78 -9.52 -8.66 -8.06
C LYS A 78 -10.17 -9.21 -9.32
N MET A 79 -9.50 -9.13 -10.48
CA MET A 79 -10.01 -9.72 -11.72
C MET A 79 -10.06 -11.25 -11.64
N ARG A 80 -9.01 -11.90 -11.12
CA ARG A 80 -8.99 -13.36 -10.91
C ARG A 80 -10.10 -13.78 -9.93
N LEU A 81 -10.26 -13.06 -8.83
CA LEU A 81 -11.32 -13.30 -7.85
C LEU A 81 -12.71 -13.10 -8.45
N ALA A 82 -12.91 -12.04 -9.23
CA ALA A 82 -14.16 -11.77 -9.92
C ALA A 82 -14.54 -12.90 -10.89
N SER A 83 -13.59 -13.35 -11.72
CA SER A 83 -13.80 -14.47 -12.64
C SER A 83 -14.16 -15.77 -11.90
N ALA A 84 -13.55 -16.03 -10.75
CA ALA A 84 -13.91 -17.18 -9.93
C ALA A 84 -15.32 -17.02 -9.32
N ALA A 85 -15.66 -15.83 -8.83
CA ALA A 85 -16.95 -15.55 -8.18
C ALA A 85 -18.14 -15.68 -9.15
N VAL A 86 -18.03 -15.15 -10.37
CA VAL A 86 -19.14 -15.22 -11.34
C VAL A 86 -19.46 -16.66 -11.77
N ARG A 87 -18.47 -17.56 -11.72
CA ARG A 87 -18.67 -19.00 -12.00
C ARG A 87 -19.51 -19.72 -10.93
N LEU A 88 -19.73 -19.11 -9.77
CA LEU A 88 -20.56 -19.65 -8.70
C LEU A 88 -22.03 -19.23 -8.84
N LEU A 89 -22.35 -18.33 -9.78
CA LEU A 89 -23.69 -17.78 -9.95
C LEU A 89 -24.51 -18.62 -10.93
N SER A 90 -25.82 -18.59 -10.73
CA SER A 90 -26.79 -19.27 -11.58
C SER A 90 -27.86 -18.30 -12.08
N ALA A 91 -28.41 -18.60 -13.27
CA ALA A 91 -29.45 -17.79 -13.87
C ALA A 91 -30.69 -17.70 -12.96
N GLY A 92 -31.29 -16.51 -12.88
CA GLY A 92 -32.46 -16.23 -12.05
C GLY A 92 -32.17 -15.90 -10.59
N GLN A 93 -30.91 -15.93 -10.16
CA GLN A 93 -30.52 -15.47 -8.82
C GLN A 93 -30.54 -13.94 -8.71
N SER A 94 -30.96 -13.44 -7.55
CA SER A 94 -30.78 -12.04 -7.17
C SER A 94 -29.58 -11.95 -6.22
N LEU A 95 -28.66 -11.02 -6.51
CA LEU A 95 -27.46 -10.80 -5.69
C LEU A 95 -27.49 -9.43 -5.04
N PHE A 96 -27.09 -9.41 -3.77
CA PHE A 96 -26.76 -8.19 -3.04
C PHE A 96 -25.25 -8.04 -2.97
N ILE A 97 -24.74 -6.89 -3.37
CA ILE A 97 -23.30 -6.61 -3.42
C ILE A 97 -23.03 -5.32 -2.63
N ASP A 98 -22.15 -5.41 -1.63
CA ASP A 98 -21.74 -4.26 -0.83
C ASP A 98 -20.76 -3.34 -1.60
N GLY A 99 -20.55 -2.13 -1.12
CA GLY A 99 -19.59 -1.18 -1.67
C GLY A 99 -18.14 -1.67 -1.55
N GLY A 100 -17.30 -1.29 -2.52
CA GLY A 100 -15.87 -1.57 -2.49
C GLY A 100 -15.30 -1.91 -3.86
N THR A 101 -13.99 -1.75 -4.03
CA THR A 101 -13.36 -1.92 -5.35
C THR A 101 -13.21 -3.38 -5.76
N THR A 102 -13.14 -4.31 -4.81
CA THR A 102 -13.19 -5.76 -5.07
C THR A 102 -14.59 -6.16 -5.54
N ASN A 103 -15.63 -5.74 -4.83
CA ASN A 103 -17.02 -6.01 -5.17
C ASN A 103 -17.41 -5.38 -6.52
N ALA A 104 -16.92 -4.17 -6.78
CA ALA A 104 -17.09 -3.53 -8.08
C ALA A 104 -16.38 -4.27 -9.22
N ALA A 105 -15.31 -5.03 -8.95
CA ALA A 105 -14.70 -5.90 -9.95
C ALA A 105 -15.58 -7.13 -10.24
N ILE A 106 -16.16 -7.75 -9.20
CA ILE A 106 -17.15 -8.84 -9.35
C ILE A 106 -18.35 -8.37 -10.18
N ALA A 107 -18.91 -7.21 -9.87
CA ALA A 107 -20.09 -6.67 -10.57
C ALA A 107 -19.83 -6.30 -12.04
N ARG A 108 -18.56 -6.19 -12.46
CA ARG A 108 -18.17 -5.86 -13.85
C ARG A 108 -17.80 -7.09 -14.69
N ALA A 109 -17.49 -8.22 -14.05
CA ALA A 109 -17.11 -9.46 -14.72
C ALA A 109 -18.34 -10.22 -15.22
#